data_AF-A0A2D5ZXM0-F1
#
_entry.id   AF-A0A2D5ZXM0-F1
#
_cell.length_a   1.000
_cell.length_b   1.000
_cell.length_c   1.000
_cell.angle_alpha   90.00
_cell.angle_beta   90.00
_cell.angle_gamma   90.00
#
_symmetry.space_group_name_H-M   'P 1'
#
loop_
_entity.id
_entity.type
_entity.pdbx_description
1 polymer ?
#
loop_
_entity_poly.entity_id
_entity_poly.type
_entity_poly.pdbx_seq_one_letter_code
_entity_poly.pdbx_strand_id
1 'polypeptide(L)' 'MATNPLISQIAGLTGLDPEWVNRRLNKELSARGLDSQDVDMATLRTVLAELVQEVLLSAKQELKTQPERFADL' A
#
# COMPACT_ATOMS: atom_id res chain seq x y z
N MET A 1 -10.69 12.63 -15.30
CA MET A 1 -10.85 11.50 -14.36
C MET A 1 -10.72 12.06 -12.96
N ALA A 2 -11.69 11.83 -12.07
CA ALA A 2 -11.58 12.29 -10.69
C ALA A 2 -10.57 11.39 -9.96
N THR A 3 -9.50 11.97 -9.42
CA THR A 3 -8.53 11.26 -8.58
C THR A 3 -9.27 10.72 -7.35
N ASN A 4 -9.25 9.40 -7.14
CA ASN A 4 -9.88 8.79 -5.98
C ASN A 4 -9.29 9.44 -4.71
N PRO A 5 -10.11 10.05 -3.83
CA PRO A 5 -9.64 10.86 -2.70
C PRO A 5 -8.73 10.08 -1.74
N LEU A 6 -8.80 8.75 -1.74
CA LEU A 6 -7.90 7.89 -0.95
C LEU A 6 -6.47 7.88 -1.49
N ILE A 7 -6.27 7.91 -2.80
CA ILE A 7 -4.93 7.92 -3.40
C ILE A 7 -4.21 9.18 -2.94
N SER A 8 -4.88 10.33 -2.99
CA SER A 8 -4.35 11.59 -2.49
C SER A 8 -4.07 11.56 -0.98
N GLN A 9 -4.93 10.94 -0.18
CA GLN A 9 -4.72 10.79 1.27
C GLN A 9 -3.53 9.89 1.59
N ILE A 10 -3.40 8.74 0.93
CA ILE A 10 -2.29 7.80 1.14
C ILE A 10 -0.98 8.43 0.68
N ALA A 11 -0.96 9.06 -0.50
CA ALA A 11 0.20 9.79 -0.99
C ALA A 11 0.62 10.89 0.00
N GLY A 12 -0.34 11.65 0.54
CA GLY A 12 -0.07 12.68 1.55
C GLY A 12 0.47 12.12 2.87
N LEU A 13 -0.04 10.98 3.34
CA LEU A 13 0.40 10.34 4.59
C LEU A 13 1.77 9.66 4.48
N THR A 14 2.09 9.12 3.30
CA THR A 14 3.31 8.32 3.08
C THR A 14 4.43 9.12 2.41
N GLY A 15 4.12 10.29 1.86
CA GLY A 15 5.04 11.06 1.01
C GLY A 15 5.30 10.42 -0.35
N LEU A 16 4.55 9.37 -0.72
CA LEU A 16 4.72 8.66 -1.98
C LEU A 16 4.01 9.37 -3.13
N ASP A 17 4.54 9.17 -4.34
CA ASP A 17 3.94 9.68 -5.56
C ASP A 17 2.50 9.13 -5.77
N PRO A 18 1.47 9.98 -5.99
CA PRO A 18 0.10 9.54 -6.16
C PRO A 18 -0.12 8.57 -7.32
N GLU A 19 0.62 8.72 -8.42
CA GLU A 19 0.50 7.83 -9.58
C GLU A 19 1.06 6.45 -9.27
N TRP A 20 2.17 6.38 -8.53
CA TRP A 20 2.71 5.15 -7.98
C TRP A 20 1.71 4.47 -7.05
N VAL A 21 1.11 5.21 -6.11
CA VAL A 21 0.09 4.70 -5.18
C VAL A 21 -1.10 4.13 -5.95
N ASN A 22 -1.60 4.85 -6.97
CA ASN A 22 -2.69 4.39 -7.82
C ASN A 22 -2.35 3.07 -8.54
N ARG A 23 -1.17 3.00 -9.17
CA ARG A 23 -0.71 1.78 -9.86
C ARG A 23 -0.57 0.60 -8.91
N ARG A 24 -0.01 0.81 -7.73
CA ARG A 24 0.16 -0.24 -6.72
C ARG A 24 -1.18 -0.75 -6.22
N LEU A 25 -2.11 0.16 -5.90
CA LEU A 25 -3.45 -0.17 -5.45
C LEU A 25 -4.25 -0.95 -6.51
N ASN A 26 -4.25 -0.49 -7.76
CA ASN A 26 -4.91 -1.18 -8.86
C ASN A 26 -4.34 -2.58 -9.08
N LYS A 27 -3.02 -2.76 -8.95
CA LYS A 27 -2.38 -4.08 -9.01
C LYS A 27 -2.87 -5.01 -7.91
N GLU A 28 -2.98 -4.53 -6.67
CA GLU A 28 -3.48 -5.31 -5.53
C GLU A 28 -4.95 -5.69 -5.68
N LEU A 29 -5.80 -4.77 -6.14
CA LEU A 29 -7.21 -5.05 -6.39
C LEU A 29 -7.39 -6.05 -7.53
N SER A 30 -6.62 -5.88 -8.62
CA SER A 30 -6.65 -6.81 -9.76
C SER A 30 -6.22 -8.23 -9.36
N ALA A 31 -5.22 -8.37 -8.48
CA ALA A 31 -4.78 -9.67 -7.95
C ALA A 31 -5.88 -10.39 -7.16
N ARG A 32 -6.86 -9.63 -6.61
CA ARG A 32 -8.02 -10.13 -5.88
C ARG A 32 -9.26 -10.29 -6.77
N GLY A 33 -9.14 -10.04 -8.07
CA GLY A 33 -10.26 -10.05 -9.01
C GLY A 33 -11.24 -8.89 -8.82
N LEU A 34 -10.80 -7.80 -8.20
CA LEU A 34 -11.61 -6.63 -7.90
C LEU A 34 -11.25 -5.47 -8.84
N ASP A 35 -12.28 -4.78 -9.35
CA ASP A 35 -12.11 -3.53 -10.09
C ASP A 35 -12.14 -2.34 -9.12
N SER A 36 -11.16 -1.43 -9.23
CA SER A 36 -11.09 -0.25 -8.37
C SER A 36 -12.25 0.73 -8.55
N GLN A 37 -13.03 0.60 -9.62
CA GLN A 37 -14.26 1.39 -9.84
C GLN A 37 -15.49 0.80 -9.13
N ASP A 38 -15.49 -0.51 -8.86
CA ASP A 38 -16.63 -1.23 -8.27
C ASP A 38 -16.39 -1.62 -6.79
N VAL A 39 -15.22 -1.26 -6.25
CA VAL A 39 -14.82 -1.58 -4.86
C VAL A 39 -15.36 -0.53 -3.90
N ASP A 40 -16.08 -0.98 -2.89
CA ASP A 40 -16.54 -0.12 -1.81
C ASP A 40 -15.39 0.33 -0.88
N MET A 41 -15.66 1.39 -0.12
CA MET A 41 -14.68 1.97 0.80
C MET A 41 -14.21 0.99 1.89
N ALA A 42 -15.06 0.04 2.29
CA ALA A 42 -14.75 -0.93 3.33
C ALA A 42 -13.75 -1.98 2.84
N THR A 43 -13.98 -2.52 1.66
CA THR A 43 -13.10 -3.47 0.97
C THR A 43 -11.77 -2.81 0.67
N LEU A 44 -11.77 -1.57 0.16
CA LEU A 44 -10.54 -0.85 -0.13
C LEU A 44 -9.67 -0.65 1.12
N ARG A 45 -10.27 -0.26 2.25
CA ARG A 45 -9.57 -0.12 3.54
C ARG A 45 -8.97 -1.45 4.00
N THR A 46 -9.69 -2.55 3.80
CA THR A 46 -9.22 -3.90 4.15
C THR A 46 -7.99 -4.27 3.33
N VAL A 47 -8.06 -4.10 2.00
CA VAL A 47 -6.93 -4.35 1.09
C VAL A 47 -5.71 -3.52 1.46
N LEU A 48 -5.91 -2.24 1.78
CA LEU A 48 -4.82 -1.36 2.21
C LEU A 48 -4.20 -1.78 3.55
N ALA A 49 -5.02 -2.16 4.53
CA ALA A 49 -4.54 -2.62 5.82
C ALA A 49 -3.69 -3.89 5.69
N GLU A 50 -4.14 -4.84 4.86
CA GLU A 50 -3.39 -6.06 4.57
C GLU A 50 -2.06 -5.76 3.88
N LEU A 51 -2.04 -4.86 2.88
CA LEU A 51 -0.80 -4.45 2.21
C LEU A 51 0.20 -3.82 3.20
N VAL A 52 -0.27 -2.93 4.08
CA VAL A 52 0.58 -2.31 5.11
C VAL A 52 1.13 -3.38 6.06
N GLN A 53 0.29 -4.33 6.48
CA GLN A 53 0.72 -5.43 7.34
C GLN A 53 1.78 -6.31 6.67
N GLU A 54 1.63 -6.65 5.39
CA GLU A 54 2.63 -7.42 4.64
C GLU A 54 3.97 -6.71 4.54
N VAL A 55 3.96 -5.41 4.25
CA VAL A 55 5.18 -4.59 4.18
C VAL A 55 5.87 -4.55 5.54
N LEU A 56 5.13 -4.33 6.63
CA LEU A 56 5.68 -4.30 7.98
C LEU A 56 6.23 -5.68 8.41
N LEU A 57 5.56 -6.77 8.06
CA LEU A 57 6.05 -8.12 8.33
C LEU A 57 7.33 -8.42 7.57
N SER A 58 7.40 -8.01 6.30
CA SER A 58 8.59 -8.16 5.46
C SER A 58 9.75 -7.35 6.02
N ALA A 59 9.54 -6.08 6.35
CA ALA A 59 10.54 -5.22 6.98
C ALA A 59 11.02 -5.78 8.32
N LYS A 60 10.11 -6.31 9.15
CA LYS A 60 10.47 -6.97 10.42
C LYS A 60 11.32 -8.21 10.20
N GLN A 61 11.06 -8.98 9.16
CA GLN A 61 11.86 -10.16 8.82
C GLN A 61 13.24 -9.74 8.32
N GLU A 62 13.32 -8.73 7.45
CA GLU A 62 14.57 -8.14 7.00
C GLU A 62 15.41 -7.64 8.17
N LEU A 63 14.82 -6.85 9.08
CA LEU A 63 15.44 -6.38 10.33
C LEU A 63 16.00 -7.52 11.18
N LYS A 64 15.27 -8.64 11.31
CA LYS A 64 15.73 -9.81 12.06
C LYS A 64 16.89 -10.54 11.38
N THR A 65 16.89 -10.59 10.05
CA THR A 65 17.89 -11.34 9.27
C THR A 65 19.14 -10.54 8.94
N GLN A 66 19.03 -9.20 8.89
CA GLN A 66 20.10 -8.27 8.51
C GLN A 66 20.09 -7.06 9.46
N PRO A 67 20.26 -7.24 10.78
CA PRO A 67 20.18 -6.15 11.76
C PRO A 67 21.22 -5.07 11.50
N GLU A 68 22.39 -5.44 10.98
CA GLU A 68 23.50 -4.54 10.66
C GLU A 68 23.22 -3.59 9.49
N ARG A 69 22.30 -3.90 8.56
CA ARG A 69 21.88 -2.97 7.49
C ARG A 69 21.07 -1.77 7.99
N PHE A 70 20.51 -1.86 9.20
CA PHE A 70 19.67 -0.84 9.79
C PHE A 70 20.32 -0.18 11.02
N ALA A 71 21.52 -0.62 11.41
CA ALA A 71 22.29 -0.01 12.51
C ALA A 71 22.99 1.30 12.10
N ASP A 72 23.12 1.54 10.78
CA ASP A 72 23.70 2.76 10.20
C ASP A 72 22.65 3.81 9.77
N LEU A 73 21.37 3.60 10.11
CA LEU A 73 20.26 4.56 9.91
C LEU A 73 19.89 5.25 11.22
#